data_AF-A0A3P7NP24-F1
#
_entry.id   AF-A0A3P7NP24-F1
#
_cell.length_a   1.000
_cell.length_b   1.000
_cell.length_c   1.000
_cell.angle_alpha   90.00
_cell.angle_beta   90.00
_cell.angle_gamma   90.00
#
_symmetry.space_group_name_H-M   'P 1'
#
loop_
_entity.id
_entity.type
_entity.pdbx_description
1 polymer ?
#
loop_
_entity_poly.entity_id
_entity_poly.type
_entity_poly.pdbx_seq_one_letter_code
_entity_poly.pdbx_strand_id
1 'polypeptide(L)'
;MISFREPVYQGIAEPPSSDYAMERPVARRPPLARSLKDRLTNIVSMHVPSNQPYLSPNRNLKVKAELIEEGGMDGVNDRFGLLTLHPNENNETHEGLCEITAQLDKSGLSKAVEEALLSENIDLPPEKCVVSCMTFDRNSLYICVEGIPYVFKTPIASLPLSKQGLSMDKVHLKLPGSLELLPSALCLKQIQNETCELFVIGQARSPTSDVSLNMLVCFSPDGRLIAQTRKYPFRRFVAIDIDGDGNPLLSCAAGPEGTPAAQICKLTPHFERRIFSITMRRDQTV
;
A
#
# COMPACT_ATOMS: atom_id res chain seq x y z
N MET A 1 -17.04 -20.65 34.09
CA MET A 1 -16.82 -21.26 32.77
C MET A 1 -18.04 -21.00 31.92
N ILE A 2 -17.95 -20.13 30.92
CA ILE A 2 -19.03 -19.90 29.96
C ILE A 2 -18.38 -19.92 28.57
N SER A 3 -18.81 -20.91 27.80
CA SER A 3 -18.47 -21.15 26.40
C SER A 3 -19.47 -20.38 25.54
N PHE A 4 -18.98 -19.53 24.63
CA PHE A 4 -19.80 -18.93 23.58
C PHE A 4 -19.55 -19.68 22.27
N ARG A 5 -20.49 -20.58 21.93
CA ARG A 5 -20.68 -21.12 20.58
C ARG A 5 -21.52 -20.15 19.74
N GLU A 6 -21.22 -20.12 18.45
CA GLU A 6 -21.87 -19.34 17.38
C GLU A 6 -23.39 -19.62 17.25
N PRO A 7 -24.20 -18.67 16.75
CA PRO A 7 -25.57 -18.97 16.35
C PRO A 7 -25.61 -19.57 14.94
N VAL A 8 -26.13 -20.80 14.88
CA VAL A 8 -26.63 -21.49 13.68
C VAL A 8 -28.01 -20.92 13.35
N TYR A 9 -28.24 -20.50 12.11
CA TYR A 9 -29.57 -20.12 11.62
C TYR A 9 -30.49 -21.37 11.59
N GLN A 10 -31.45 -21.43 12.51
CA GLN A 10 -32.63 -22.29 12.40
C GLN A 10 -33.72 -21.54 11.63
N GLY A 11 -34.11 -22.08 10.47
CA GLY A 11 -35.30 -21.67 9.76
C GLY A 11 -36.54 -22.00 10.58
N ILE A 12 -37.41 -21.02 10.77
CA ILE A 12 -38.73 -21.21 11.37
C ILE A 12 -39.61 -21.85 10.31
N ALA A 13 -39.98 -23.10 10.54
CA ALA A 13 -41.06 -23.78 9.84
C ALA A 13 -42.25 -23.87 10.81
N GLU A 14 -43.38 -23.26 10.45
CA GLU A 14 -44.70 -23.60 10.99
C GLU A 14 -45.58 -24.19 9.86
N PRO A 15 -46.47 -25.15 10.16
CA PRO A 15 -47.20 -25.97 9.17
C PRO A 15 -48.51 -25.31 8.68
N PRO A 16 -49.19 -25.87 7.67
CA PRO A 16 -49.98 -25.11 6.71
C PRO A 16 -51.45 -24.92 7.11
N SER A 17 -52.02 -23.76 6.78
CA SER A 17 -53.45 -23.59 6.57
C SER A 17 -53.70 -22.83 5.25
N SER A 18 -54.83 -23.14 4.64
CA SER A 18 -55.10 -23.17 3.20
C SER A 18 -55.33 -21.82 2.53
N ASP A 19 -55.13 -21.86 1.21
CA ASP A 19 -55.75 -21.01 0.18
C ASP A 19 -55.43 -19.53 0.19
N TYR A 20 -54.27 -19.14 -0.37
CA TYR A 20 -54.19 -18.03 -1.34
C TYR A 20 -52.94 -18.22 -2.21
N ALA A 21 -53.14 -18.21 -3.53
CA ALA A 21 -52.07 -18.28 -4.51
C ALA A 21 -51.16 -17.04 -4.39
N MET A 22 -49.89 -17.24 -4.03
CA MET A 22 -48.83 -16.25 -4.24
C MET A 22 -47.79 -16.82 -5.20
N GLU A 23 -47.62 -16.12 -6.31
CA GLU A 23 -46.61 -16.35 -7.32
C GLU A 23 -45.22 -16.49 -6.66
N ARG A 24 -44.54 -17.59 -6.98
CA ARG A 24 -43.11 -17.72 -6.63
C ARG A 24 -42.35 -16.60 -7.33
N PRO A 25 -41.47 -15.84 -6.64
CA PRO A 25 -40.53 -14.99 -7.35
C PRO A 25 -39.53 -15.91 -8.08
N VAL A 26 -39.76 -16.10 -9.38
CA VAL A 26 -38.78 -16.69 -10.28
C VAL A 26 -37.54 -15.82 -10.22
N ALA A 27 -36.42 -16.40 -9.80
CA ALA A 27 -35.12 -15.75 -9.83
C ALA A 27 -34.86 -15.21 -11.23
N ARG A 28 -34.98 -13.89 -11.41
CA ARG A 28 -34.65 -13.22 -12.67
C ARG A 28 -33.14 -13.38 -12.88
N ARG A 29 -32.77 -14.23 -13.85
CA ARG A 29 -31.40 -14.27 -14.39
C ARG A 29 -30.99 -12.85 -14.80
N PRO A 30 -29.74 -12.42 -14.52
CA PRO A 30 -29.25 -11.16 -15.08
C PRO A 30 -29.34 -11.23 -16.61
N PRO A 31 -29.69 -10.13 -17.30
CA PRO A 31 -29.71 -10.15 -18.76
C PRO A 31 -28.31 -10.48 -19.28
N LEU A 32 -28.24 -11.59 -20.03
CA LEU A 32 -27.08 -12.00 -20.81
C LEU A 32 -26.86 -11.00 -21.96
N ALA A 33 -25.57 -10.84 -22.29
CA ALA A 33 -25.02 -10.19 -23.47
C ALA A 33 -24.84 -8.66 -23.43
N ARG A 34 -23.74 -8.23 -22.78
CA ARG A 34 -22.82 -7.27 -23.42
C ARG A 34 -21.54 -8.01 -23.74
N SER A 35 -21.04 -7.89 -24.96
CA SER A 35 -19.97 -8.74 -25.46
C SER A 35 -18.68 -8.49 -24.65
N LEU A 36 -17.87 -9.52 -24.48
CA LEU A 36 -16.57 -9.43 -23.80
C LEU A 36 -15.65 -8.39 -24.47
N LYS A 37 -15.90 -8.12 -25.77
CA LYS A 37 -15.24 -7.08 -26.58
C LYS A 37 -15.57 -5.66 -26.09
N ASP A 38 -16.81 -5.39 -25.66
CA ASP A 38 -17.24 -4.07 -25.15
C ASP A 38 -16.72 -3.79 -23.74
N ARG A 39 -16.35 -4.83 -22.97
CA ARG A 39 -15.71 -4.69 -21.66
C ARG A 39 -14.21 -4.41 -21.75
N LEU A 40 -13.58 -4.76 -22.87
CA LEU A 40 -12.14 -4.60 -23.09
C LEU A 40 -11.77 -3.20 -23.61
N THR A 41 -12.68 -2.48 -24.27
CA THR A 41 -12.41 -1.16 -24.85
C THR A 41 -12.28 -0.02 -23.83
N ASN A 42 -12.62 -0.24 -22.56
CA ASN A 42 -12.41 0.73 -21.46
C ASN A 42 -11.21 0.41 -20.57
N ILE A 43 -10.45 -0.65 -20.88
CA ILE A 43 -9.16 -0.88 -20.25
C ILE A 43 -8.13 -0.22 -21.16
N VAL A 44 -7.58 0.91 -20.72
CA VAL A 44 -6.38 1.48 -21.32
C VAL A 44 -5.28 0.43 -21.19
N SER A 45 -5.04 -0.33 -22.25
CA SER A 45 -3.91 -1.26 -22.29
C SER A 45 -2.64 -0.42 -22.30
N MET A 46 -1.86 -0.44 -21.22
CA MET A 46 -0.44 -0.15 -21.36
C MET A 46 0.16 -1.28 -22.18
N HIS A 47 0.53 -0.96 -23.43
CA HIS A 47 1.31 -1.86 -24.26
C HIS A 47 2.70 -1.97 -23.63
N VAL A 48 2.97 -3.09 -22.95
CA VAL A 48 4.34 -3.50 -22.61
C VAL A 48 4.88 -4.20 -23.86
N PRO A 49 5.86 -3.65 -24.58
CA PRO A 49 6.39 -4.30 -25.76
C PRO A 49 7.19 -5.54 -25.33
N SER A 50 6.61 -6.73 -25.46
CA SER A 50 7.35 -7.98 -25.41
C SER A 50 7.84 -8.32 -26.81
N ASN A 51 9.15 -8.18 -27.03
CA ASN A 51 9.99 -8.77 -28.08
C ASN A 51 9.27 -9.21 -29.38
N GLN A 52 9.37 -8.39 -30.44
CA GLN A 52 9.18 -8.88 -31.81
C GLN A 52 10.52 -9.34 -32.40
N PRO A 53 10.59 -10.55 -32.97
CA PRO A 53 11.73 -11.01 -33.73
C PRO A 53 11.63 -10.48 -35.17
N TYR A 54 12.76 -10.03 -35.73
CA TYR A 54 12.96 -9.64 -37.14
C TYR A 54 12.37 -8.30 -37.62
N LEU A 55 12.99 -7.17 -37.23
CA LEU A 55 13.09 -5.97 -38.08
C LEU A 55 14.48 -5.32 -37.94
N SER A 56 15.29 -5.48 -38.99
CA SER A 56 16.41 -4.63 -39.48
C SER A 56 17.51 -4.13 -38.51
N PRO A 57 18.81 -4.51 -38.68
CA PRO A 57 19.88 -4.20 -37.69
C PRO A 57 20.35 -2.74 -37.60
N ASN A 58 19.98 -1.86 -38.54
CA ASN A 58 20.76 -0.64 -38.78
C ASN A 58 20.26 0.66 -38.11
N ARG A 59 19.25 0.61 -37.23
CA ARG A 59 18.83 1.79 -36.44
C ARG A 59 19.22 1.76 -34.96
N ASN A 60 19.50 0.60 -34.39
CA ASN A 60 19.91 0.48 -32.97
C ASN A 60 21.43 0.52 -32.77
N LEU A 61 22.23 0.44 -33.84
CA LEU A 61 23.69 0.53 -33.75
C LEU A 61 24.21 1.97 -33.61
N LYS A 62 23.46 3.00 -34.04
CA LYS A 62 23.87 4.40 -33.82
C LYS A 62 23.68 4.88 -32.38
N VAL A 63 22.68 4.38 -31.67
CA VAL A 63 22.50 4.67 -30.23
C VAL A 63 23.51 3.90 -29.37
N LYS A 64 23.95 2.73 -29.84
CA LYS A 64 24.92 1.89 -29.11
C LYS A 64 26.38 2.34 -29.31
N ALA A 65 26.69 3.00 -30.43
CA ALA A 65 28.04 3.48 -30.73
C ALA A 65 28.38 4.81 -30.03
N GLU A 66 27.41 5.67 -29.71
CA GLU A 66 27.66 6.90 -28.91
C GLU A 66 27.78 6.62 -27.40
N LEU A 67 27.47 5.40 -26.95
CA LEU A 67 27.52 4.99 -25.54
C LEU A 67 28.72 4.09 -25.20
N ILE A 68 29.54 3.70 -26.19
CA ILE A 68 30.64 2.74 -26.01
C ILE A 68 31.83 3.21 -26.84
N GLU A 69 32.64 4.11 -26.26
CA GLU A 69 34.06 4.41 -26.52
C GLU A 69 34.28 5.76 -25.82
N GLU A 70 34.89 5.87 -24.65
CA GLU A 70 36.26 5.55 -24.25
C GLU A 70 36.22 5.04 -22.79
N GLY A 71 36.82 3.91 -22.41
CA GLY A 71 38.26 3.72 -22.31
C GLY A 71 38.71 3.82 -20.84
N GLY A 72 38.75 2.71 -20.11
CA GLY A 72 39.41 2.63 -18.78
C GLY A 72 38.69 1.72 -17.79
N MET A 73 39.35 0.63 -17.38
CA MET A 73 38.96 -0.16 -16.22
C MET A 73 39.06 0.67 -14.94
N ASP A 74 38.25 0.30 -13.94
CA ASP A 74 38.11 0.85 -12.58
C ASP A 74 37.02 1.93 -12.41
N GLY A 75 35.79 1.49 -12.17
CA GLY A 75 34.69 2.37 -11.80
C GLY A 75 33.40 1.61 -11.52
N VAL A 76 32.94 1.72 -10.28
CA VAL A 76 31.69 1.17 -9.75
C VAL A 76 30.49 1.53 -10.64
N ASN A 77 29.59 0.57 -10.82
CA ASN A 77 28.41 0.67 -11.69
C ASN A 77 27.33 1.59 -11.06
N ASP A 78 27.63 2.89 -10.95
CA ASP A 78 26.78 3.96 -10.41
C ASP A 78 26.06 4.75 -11.51
N ARG A 79 25.30 4.08 -12.38
CA ARG A 79 24.48 4.76 -13.42
C ARG A 79 23.07 4.19 -13.53
N PHE A 80 22.30 4.32 -12.45
CA PHE A 80 20.87 4.55 -12.60
C PHE A 80 20.67 6.04 -12.92
N GLY A 81 20.26 6.33 -14.16
CA GLY A 81 19.66 7.58 -14.66
C GLY A 81 20.13 8.89 -14.02
N LEU A 82 21.08 9.57 -14.68
CA LEU A 82 21.36 10.99 -14.42
C LEU A 82 20.08 11.83 -14.60
N LEU A 83 19.45 12.19 -13.49
CA LEU A 83 18.73 13.46 -13.35
C LEU A 83 19.81 14.51 -13.09
N THR A 84 20.19 15.25 -14.12
CA THR A 84 21.27 16.23 -14.03
C THR A 84 20.85 17.40 -13.14
N LEU A 85 21.35 17.42 -11.90
CA LEU A 85 21.27 18.56 -10.99
C LEU A 85 22.39 19.54 -11.37
N HIS A 86 22.07 20.61 -12.09
CA HIS A 86 22.98 21.75 -12.24
C HIS A 86 22.50 22.93 -11.38
N PRO A 87 23.41 23.69 -10.74
CA PRO A 87 23.09 25.01 -10.20
C PRO A 87 22.92 25.97 -11.38
N ASN A 88 21.68 26.41 -11.63
CA ASN A 88 21.41 27.33 -12.74
C ASN A 88 21.68 28.77 -12.28
N GLU A 89 22.87 29.31 -12.58
CA GLU A 89 23.15 30.75 -12.48
C GLU A 89 22.58 31.56 -13.66
N ASN A 90 21.81 30.96 -14.58
CA ASN A 90 21.21 31.69 -15.69
C ASN A 90 19.68 31.52 -15.74
N ASN A 91 19.01 32.67 -15.70
CA ASN A 91 17.59 32.91 -15.92
C ASN A 91 17.12 32.39 -17.29
N GLU A 92 16.88 31.09 -17.43
CA GLU A 92 16.08 30.55 -18.54
C GLU A 92 14.87 29.79 -18.00
N THR A 93 13.71 30.36 -18.28
CA THR A 93 12.37 29.86 -17.96
C THR A 93 12.10 28.55 -18.72
N HIS A 94 12.61 27.44 -18.21
CA HIS A 94 12.14 26.11 -18.62
C HIS A 94 10.84 25.78 -17.89
N GLU A 95 9.71 26.24 -18.44
CA GLU A 95 8.39 25.74 -18.08
C GLU A 95 8.34 24.23 -18.30
N GLY A 96 8.40 23.45 -17.22
CA GLY A 96 8.19 21.99 -17.27
C GLY A 96 9.20 21.13 -16.51
N LEU A 97 10.29 21.71 -15.97
CA LEU A 97 11.21 20.96 -15.12
C LEU A 97 10.73 20.96 -13.68
N CYS A 98 10.46 19.77 -13.13
CA CYS A 98 10.13 19.60 -11.72
C CYS A 98 11.42 19.68 -10.89
N GLU A 99 11.51 20.67 -10.01
CA GLU A 99 12.59 20.75 -9.04
C GLU A 99 12.36 19.73 -7.92
N ILE A 100 13.26 18.76 -7.78
CA ILE A 100 13.26 17.82 -6.66
C ILE A 100 14.11 18.43 -5.56
N THR A 101 13.46 18.89 -4.50
CA THR A 101 14.12 19.48 -3.34
C THR A 101 14.10 18.51 -2.17
N ALA A 102 15.24 18.40 -1.49
CA ALA A 102 15.30 17.67 -0.23
C ALA A 102 14.60 18.49 0.86
N GLN A 103 13.44 18.00 1.31
CA GLN A 103 12.60 18.68 2.31
C GLN A 103 12.91 18.25 3.74
N LEU A 104 13.50 17.06 3.91
CA LEU A 104 13.72 16.42 5.20
C LEU A 104 15.04 15.65 5.17
N ASP A 105 15.92 15.94 6.12
CA ASP A 105 17.16 15.21 6.32
C ASP A 105 16.98 14.04 7.31
N LYS A 106 17.83 13.02 7.19
CA LYS A 106 17.76 11.81 8.03
C LYS A 106 17.94 12.14 9.51
N SER A 107 18.87 13.01 9.87
CA SER A 107 19.15 13.38 11.27
C SER A 107 17.98 14.11 11.92
N GLY A 108 17.36 15.06 11.21
CA GLY A 108 16.18 15.79 11.65
C GLY A 108 15.00 14.86 11.87
N LEU A 109 14.78 13.91 10.95
CA LEU A 109 13.75 12.88 11.11
C LEU A 109 14.01 11.98 12.32
N SER A 110 15.22 11.41 12.44
CA SER A 110 15.56 10.53 13.58
C SER A 110 15.33 11.23 14.91
N LYS A 111 15.81 12.48 15.04
CA LYS A 111 15.65 13.27 16.26
C LYS A 111 14.18 13.54 16.58
N ALA A 112 13.36 13.88 15.58
CA ALA A 112 11.93 14.13 15.80
C ALA A 112 11.17 12.86 16.21
N VAL A 113 11.53 11.71 15.64
CA VAL A 113 10.98 10.41 16.03
C VAL A 113 11.37 10.06 17.46
N GLU A 114 12.63 10.23 17.83
CA GLU A 114 13.12 10.02 19.21
C GLU A 114 12.39 10.93 20.20
N GLU A 115 12.28 12.23 19.91
CA GLU A 115 11.56 13.20 20.74
C GLU A 115 10.08 12.82 20.91
N ALA A 116 9.42 12.38 19.84
CA ALA A 116 8.05 11.90 19.90
C ALA A 116 7.90 10.63 20.74
N LEU A 117 8.93 9.77 20.81
CA LEU A 117 8.93 8.52 21.57
C LEU A 117 9.33 8.67 23.04
N LEU A 118 9.94 9.79 23.45
CA LEU A 118 10.38 10.03 24.84
C LEU A 118 9.28 9.78 25.88
N SER A 119 8.03 10.11 25.55
CA SER A 119 6.88 9.90 26.44
C SER A 119 6.53 8.43 26.71
N GLU A 120 6.99 7.50 25.87
CA GLU A 120 6.64 6.07 25.94
C GLU A 120 7.75 5.20 26.53
N ASN A 121 8.90 5.78 26.88
CA ASN A 121 10.12 5.06 27.29
C ASN A 121 10.57 3.99 26.27
N ILE A 122 10.36 4.25 24.98
CA ILE A 122 10.85 3.39 23.89
C ILE A 122 12.22 3.92 23.47
N ASP A 123 13.26 3.11 23.68
CA ASP A 123 14.61 3.43 23.23
C ASP A 123 14.78 2.99 21.77
N LEU A 124 14.87 3.96 20.86
CA LEU A 124 15.15 3.74 19.46
C LEU A 124 16.56 4.26 19.18
N PRO A 125 17.56 3.38 18.95
CA PRO A 125 18.90 3.84 18.60
C PRO A 125 18.83 4.70 17.32
N PRO A 126 19.52 5.85 17.24
CA PRO A 126 19.45 6.75 16.09
C PRO A 126 19.81 6.08 14.75
N GLU A 127 20.73 5.11 14.80
CA GLU A 127 21.16 4.31 13.66
C GLU A 127 20.08 3.36 13.12
N LYS A 128 19.01 3.13 13.89
CA LYS A 128 17.88 2.24 13.57
C LYS A 128 16.61 2.96 13.14
N CYS A 129 16.62 4.29 12.98
CA CYS A 129 15.49 5.01 12.39
C CYS A 129 15.42 4.76 10.87
N VAL A 130 14.90 3.59 10.50
CA VAL A 130 14.65 3.18 9.11
C VAL A 130 13.19 3.39 8.79
N VAL A 131 12.89 4.24 7.80
CA VAL A 131 11.52 4.45 7.34
C VAL A 131 11.02 3.19 6.64
N SER A 132 9.97 2.57 7.17
CA SER A 132 9.36 1.37 6.59
C SER A 132 8.39 1.71 5.46
N CYS A 133 7.62 2.78 5.62
CA CYS A 133 6.71 3.30 4.60
C CYS A 133 6.34 4.75 4.90
N MET A 134 5.89 5.46 3.87
CA MET A 134 5.42 6.83 3.96
C MET A 134 4.25 7.07 3.00
N THR A 135 3.40 8.03 3.34
CA THR A 135 2.32 8.51 2.49
C THR A 135 1.96 9.92 2.92
N PHE A 136 1.15 10.65 2.15
CA PHE A 136 0.82 12.02 2.46
C PHE A 136 -0.64 12.32 2.10
N ASP A 137 -1.21 13.28 2.82
CA ASP A 137 -2.38 14.01 2.39
C ASP A 137 -2.01 15.44 2.01
N ARG A 138 -3.00 16.30 1.78
CA ARG A 138 -2.75 17.70 1.42
C ARG A 138 -2.01 18.48 2.51
N ASN A 139 -2.16 18.08 3.77
CA ASN A 139 -1.75 18.86 4.93
C ASN A 139 -0.60 18.21 5.69
N SER A 140 -0.40 16.90 5.58
CA SER A 140 0.48 16.13 6.45
C SER A 140 1.16 14.98 5.73
N LEU A 141 2.43 14.79 6.08
CA LEU A 141 3.23 13.63 5.75
C LEU A 141 3.10 12.62 6.89
N TYR A 142 2.86 11.37 6.53
CA TYR A 142 2.74 10.24 7.44
C TYR A 142 3.92 9.31 7.23
N ILE A 143 4.61 8.96 8.32
CA ILE A 143 5.84 8.20 8.30
C ILE A 143 5.73 7.05 9.28
N CYS A 144 6.12 5.87 8.84
CA CYS A 144 6.25 4.69 9.67
C CYS A 144 7.73 4.33 9.74
N VAL A 145 8.18 3.91 10.92
CA VAL A 145 9.57 3.48 11.15
C VAL A 145 9.56 1.99 11.50
N GLU A 146 10.58 1.27 11.04
CA GLU A 146 10.72 -0.15 11.31
C GLU A 146 10.79 -0.45 12.82
N GLY A 147 10.13 -1.54 13.23
CA GLY A 147 10.23 -2.05 14.59
C GLY A 147 9.38 -1.34 15.65
N ILE A 148 8.65 -0.27 15.30
CA ILE A 148 7.78 0.45 16.24
C ILE A 148 6.33 0.57 15.77
N PRO A 149 5.34 0.50 16.68
CA PRO A 149 3.92 0.41 16.33
C PRO A 149 3.23 1.77 16.19
N TYR A 150 3.90 2.73 15.55
CA TYR A 150 3.41 4.10 15.42
C TYR A 150 3.39 4.58 13.97
N VAL A 151 2.41 5.42 13.67
CA VAL A 151 2.42 6.30 12.50
C VAL A 151 2.73 7.70 12.99
N PHE A 152 3.86 8.25 12.57
CA PHE A 152 4.24 9.64 12.83
C PHE A 152 3.60 10.54 11.79
N LYS A 153 3.11 11.68 12.22
CA LYS A 153 2.42 12.67 11.39
C LYS A 153 3.13 14.01 11.55
N THR A 154 3.50 14.62 10.45
CA THR A 154 4.08 15.97 10.44
C THR A 154 3.38 16.86 9.42
N PRO A 155 3.04 18.12 9.76
CA PRO A 155 2.45 19.04 8.80
C PRO A 155 3.40 19.31 7.63
N ILE A 156 2.92 19.23 6.39
CA ILE A 156 3.72 19.56 5.19
C ILE A 156 4.18 21.02 5.22
N ALA A 157 3.38 21.91 5.81
CA ALA A 157 3.75 23.33 5.98
C ALA A 157 4.97 23.55 6.89
N SER A 158 5.40 22.53 7.64
CA SER A 158 6.64 22.57 8.44
C SER A 158 7.88 22.21 7.63
N LEU A 159 7.71 21.84 6.35
CA LEU A 159 8.75 21.49 5.41
C LEU A 159 8.95 22.64 4.39
N PRO A 160 10.20 23.02 4.06
CA PRO A 160 11.47 22.47 4.57
C PRO A 160 11.74 22.93 6.02
N LEU A 161 12.55 22.16 6.75
CA LEU A 161 12.84 22.44 8.17
C LEU A 161 13.17 23.92 8.40
N SER A 162 12.29 24.63 9.11
CA SER A 162 12.62 25.94 9.67
C SER A 162 13.60 25.77 10.83
N LYS A 163 14.21 26.88 11.30
CA LYS A 163 15.11 26.88 12.45
C LYS A 163 14.50 26.29 13.75
N GLN A 164 13.18 26.05 13.78
CA GLN A 164 12.44 25.56 14.94
C GLN A 164 12.40 24.03 15.09
N GLY A 165 13.05 23.26 14.20
CA GLY A 165 13.05 21.79 14.28
C GLY A 165 11.73 21.17 13.82
N LEU A 166 11.71 19.84 13.68
CA LEU A 166 10.55 19.09 13.19
C LEU A 166 9.75 18.55 14.37
N SER A 167 8.48 18.94 14.47
CA SER A 167 7.55 18.37 15.44
C SER A 167 6.69 17.29 14.79
N MET A 168 6.45 16.19 15.51
CA MET A 168 5.68 15.05 15.04
C MET A 168 4.62 14.65 16.05
N ASP A 169 3.39 14.56 15.57
CA ASP A 169 2.34 13.81 16.26
C ASP A 169 2.52 12.32 15.98
N LYS A 170 1.95 11.45 16.81
CA LYS A 170 2.02 10.00 16.61
C LYS A 170 0.66 9.34 16.89
N VAL A 171 0.38 8.30 16.12
CA VAL A 171 -0.81 7.45 16.26
C VAL A 171 -0.36 6.04 16.60
N HIS A 172 -0.81 5.52 17.74
CA HIS A 172 -0.45 4.16 18.19
C HIS A 172 -1.35 3.11 17.52
N LEU A 173 -0.73 2.15 16.84
CA LEU A 173 -1.41 1.06 16.15
C LEU A 173 -1.71 -0.12 17.10
N LYS A 174 -2.64 0.09 18.04
CA LYS A 174 -3.06 -0.92 19.02
C LYS A 174 -4.08 -1.89 18.42
N LEU A 175 -3.86 -3.18 18.68
CA LEU A 175 -4.78 -4.27 18.36
C LEU A 175 -5.35 -4.90 19.65
N PRO A 176 -6.50 -5.60 19.56
CA PRO A 176 -7.06 -6.32 20.70
C PRO A 176 -6.09 -7.34 21.30
N GLY A 177 -6.16 -7.51 22.63
CA GLY A 177 -5.35 -8.49 23.35
C GLY A 177 -3.90 -8.05 23.58
N SER A 178 -3.67 -6.73 23.75
CA SER A 178 -2.34 -6.14 23.96
C SER A 178 -1.36 -6.42 22.82
N LEU A 179 -1.89 -6.60 21.62
CA LEU A 179 -1.10 -6.74 20.41
C LEU A 179 -0.84 -5.36 19.81
N GLU A 180 0.30 -5.24 19.15
CA GLU A 180 0.69 -4.03 18.44
C GLU A 180 0.99 -4.36 16.99
N LEU A 181 0.67 -3.45 16.08
CA LEU A 181 0.94 -3.63 14.66
C LEU A 181 2.20 -2.88 14.27
N LEU A 182 3.21 -3.61 13.80
CA LEU A 182 4.41 -3.06 13.19
C LEU A 182 4.14 -2.77 11.70
N PRO A 183 4.09 -1.50 11.28
CA PRO A 183 3.68 -1.12 9.93
C PRO A 183 4.78 -1.38 8.88
N SER A 184 4.35 -1.83 7.69
CA SER A 184 5.21 -2.11 6.53
C SER A 184 4.69 -1.50 5.22
N ALA A 185 3.40 -1.19 5.15
CA ALA A 185 2.82 -0.32 4.13
C ALA A 185 1.65 0.44 4.74
N LEU A 186 1.44 1.66 4.29
CA LEU A 186 0.41 2.57 4.78
C LEU A 186 -0.23 3.27 3.57
N CYS A 187 -1.56 3.36 3.58
CA CYS A 187 -2.31 4.17 2.65
C CYS A 187 -3.42 4.93 3.40
N LEU A 188 -3.75 6.12 2.92
CA LEU A 188 -4.76 6.99 3.51
C LEU A 188 -6.01 6.95 2.65
N LYS A 189 -7.17 6.88 3.28
CA LYS A 189 -8.42 7.23 2.62
C LYS A 189 -8.82 8.63 3.04
N GLN A 190 -9.22 9.43 2.06
CA GLN A 190 -9.59 10.82 2.26
C GLN A 190 -11.04 11.05 1.85
N ILE A 191 -11.73 11.89 2.62
CA ILE A 191 -13.04 12.43 2.26
C ILE A 191 -12.91 13.94 2.35
N GLN A 192 -13.26 14.65 1.28
CA GLN A 192 -13.17 16.12 1.24
C GLN A 192 -11.78 16.68 1.60
N ASN A 193 -10.71 15.97 1.20
CA ASN A 193 -9.30 16.27 1.51
C ASN A 193 -8.89 16.09 2.98
N GLU A 194 -9.74 15.49 3.80
CA GLU A 194 -9.38 15.11 5.17
C GLU A 194 -9.16 13.60 5.26
N THR A 195 -8.06 13.20 5.89
CA THR A 195 -7.77 11.79 6.17
C THR A 195 -8.81 11.24 7.12
N CYS A 196 -9.58 10.24 6.67
CA CYS A 196 -10.68 9.63 7.43
C CYS A 196 -10.37 8.21 7.91
N GLU A 197 -9.54 7.46 7.19
CA GLU A 197 -9.15 6.09 7.55
C GLU A 197 -7.69 5.84 7.16
N LEU A 198 -6.99 5.05 7.98
CA LEU A 198 -5.61 4.60 7.76
C LEU A 198 -5.63 3.10 7.46
N PHE A 199 -5.16 2.72 6.28
CA PHE A 199 -5.02 1.32 5.87
C PHE A 199 -3.58 0.88 6.03
N VAL A 200 -3.33 -0.08 6.93
CA VAL A 200 -1.99 -0.49 7.32
C VAL A 200 -1.78 -1.98 7.08
N ILE A 201 -0.78 -2.32 6.28
CA ILE A 201 -0.24 -3.67 6.21
C ILE A 201 0.89 -3.77 7.23
N GLY A 202 0.85 -4.78 8.09
CA GLY A 202 1.87 -4.95 9.11
C GLY A 202 1.91 -6.32 9.76
N GLN A 203 2.81 -6.44 10.72
CA GLN A 203 2.98 -7.61 11.57
C GLN A 203 2.41 -7.32 12.96
N ALA A 204 1.38 -8.06 13.35
CA ALA A 204 0.89 -8.07 14.71
C ALA A 204 1.88 -8.84 15.58
N ARG A 205 2.37 -8.19 16.63
CA ARG A 205 3.30 -8.76 17.61
C ARG A 205 2.77 -8.54 19.02
N SER A 206 3.04 -9.51 19.90
CA SER A 206 2.87 -9.33 21.33
C SER A 206 4.22 -8.97 21.95
N PRO A 207 4.27 -8.08 22.95
CA PRO A 207 5.51 -7.81 23.70
C PRO A 207 6.10 -9.09 24.34
N THR A 208 5.26 -10.10 24.61
CA THR A 208 5.65 -11.33 25.30
C THR A 208 5.81 -12.53 24.38
N SER A 209 5.70 -12.35 23.05
CA SER A 209 5.80 -13.46 22.10
C SER A 209 6.60 -13.06 20.86
N ASP A 210 7.47 -13.97 20.42
CA ASP A 210 8.21 -13.83 19.18
C ASP A 210 7.40 -14.24 17.94
N VAL A 211 6.19 -14.76 18.15
CA VAL A 211 5.29 -15.09 17.03
C VAL A 211 4.69 -13.80 16.47
N SER A 212 5.04 -13.50 15.22
CA SER A 212 4.44 -12.40 14.46
C SER A 212 3.46 -12.93 13.42
N LEU A 213 2.36 -12.20 13.24
CA LEU A 213 1.33 -12.55 12.27
C LEU A 213 1.05 -11.39 11.34
N ASN A 214 1.05 -11.65 10.04
CA ASN A 214 0.83 -10.66 9.00
C ASN A 214 -0.66 -10.39 8.84
N MET A 215 -1.04 -9.13 8.71
CA MET A 215 -2.43 -8.73 8.50
C MET A 215 -2.54 -7.36 7.83
N LEU A 216 -3.75 -7.08 7.34
CA LEU A 216 -4.18 -5.77 6.88
C LEU A 216 -5.21 -5.22 7.87
N VAL A 217 -5.05 -3.96 8.25
CA VAL A 217 -5.84 -3.31 9.29
C VAL A 217 -6.30 -1.93 8.81
N CYS A 218 -7.53 -1.57 9.19
CA CYS A 218 -8.09 -0.24 9.00
C CYS A 218 -8.22 0.43 10.36
N PHE A 219 -7.60 1.58 10.53
CA PHE A 219 -7.71 2.43 11.72
C PHE A 219 -8.41 3.74 11.38
N SER A 220 -8.99 4.38 12.38
CA SER A 220 -9.32 5.80 12.31
C SER A 220 -8.06 6.66 12.41
N PRO A 221 -8.12 7.96 12.10
CA PRO A 221 -6.95 8.84 12.13
C PRO A 221 -6.35 9.03 13.54
N ASP A 222 -7.13 8.77 14.58
CA ASP A 222 -6.73 8.78 15.99
C ASP A 222 -6.27 7.39 16.51
N GLY A 223 -6.20 6.37 15.65
CA GLY A 223 -5.64 5.06 15.99
C GLY A 223 -6.63 4.04 16.57
N ARG A 224 -7.94 4.31 16.52
CA ARG A 224 -8.95 3.31 16.90
C ARG A 224 -9.09 2.28 15.79
N LEU A 225 -9.12 1.01 16.16
CA LEU A 225 -9.33 -0.09 15.22
C LEU A 225 -10.76 -0.03 14.64
N ILE A 226 -10.88 0.01 13.31
CA ILE A 226 -12.15 -0.05 12.58
C ILE A 226 -12.41 -1.47 12.08
N ALA A 227 -11.44 -2.05 11.36
CA ALA A 227 -11.56 -3.36 10.76
C ALA A 227 -10.19 -4.03 10.61
N GLN A 228 -10.16 -5.36 10.52
CA GLN A 228 -8.93 -6.11 10.26
C GLN A 228 -9.22 -7.39 9.48
N THR A 229 -8.24 -7.84 8.71
CA THR A 229 -8.29 -9.16 8.08
C THR A 229 -7.97 -10.27 9.07
N ARG A 230 -8.13 -11.52 8.63
CA ARG A 230 -7.53 -12.67 9.31
C ARG A 230 -6.00 -12.49 9.43
N LYS A 231 -5.43 -13.15 10.43
CA LYS A 231 -3.99 -13.20 10.70
C LYS A 231 -3.35 -14.31 9.88
N TYR A 232 -2.18 -14.05 9.29
CA TYR A 232 -1.45 -15.01 8.45
C TYR A 232 -0.03 -15.26 8.97
N PRO A 233 0.46 -16.51 9.02
CA PRO A 233 1.82 -16.81 9.43
C PRO A 233 2.87 -16.49 8.33
N PHE A 234 2.44 -16.00 7.17
CA PHE A 234 3.29 -15.61 6.05
C PHE A 234 2.87 -14.23 5.52
N ARG A 235 3.80 -13.56 4.82
CA ARG A 235 3.55 -12.24 4.21
C ARG A 235 2.58 -12.37 3.04
N ARG A 236 1.29 -12.24 3.33
CA ARG A 236 0.23 -12.31 2.31
C ARG A 236 0.10 -11.01 1.52
N PHE A 237 0.22 -9.87 2.19
CA PHE A 237 -0.02 -8.55 1.62
C PHE A 237 1.31 -7.83 1.41
N VAL A 238 1.46 -7.16 0.27
CA VAL A 238 2.73 -6.56 -0.15
C VAL A 238 2.62 -5.05 -0.26
N ALA A 239 1.56 -4.57 -0.92
CA ALA A 239 1.33 -3.15 -1.14
C ALA A 239 -0.18 -2.88 -1.11
N ILE A 240 -0.54 -1.67 -0.71
CA ILE A 240 -1.93 -1.19 -0.62
C ILE A 240 -2.02 0.23 -1.17
N ASP A 241 -3.12 0.51 -1.85
CA ASP A 241 -3.49 1.85 -2.28
C ASP A 241 -5.02 2.03 -2.21
N ILE A 242 -5.52 3.26 -2.37
CA ILE A 242 -6.95 3.57 -2.48
C ILE A 242 -7.25 4.01 -3.91
N ASP A 243 -8.28 3.42 -4.53
CA ASP A 243 -8.74 3.87 -5.85
C ASP A 243 -9.62 5.13 -5.79
N GLY A 244 -9.96 5.66 -6.97
CA GLY A 244 -10.81 6.85 -7.09
C GLY A 244 -12.23 6.70 -6.51
N ASP A 245 -12.68 5.48 -6.23
CA ASP A 245 -13.97 5.21 -5.58
C ASP A 245 -13.84 5.10 -4.04
N GLY A 246 -12.64 5.28 -3.49
CA GLY A 246 -12.36 5.13 -2.06
C GLY A 246 -12.25 3.68 -1.59
N ASN A 247 -11.99 2.73 -2.50
CA ASN A 247 -11.85 1.31 -2.18
C ASN A 247 -10.36 0.89 -2.13
N PRO A 248 -9.98 0.00 -1.19
CA PRO A 248 -8.63 -0.53 -1.15
C PRO A 248 -8.28 -1.42 -2.34
N LEU A 249 -7.17 -1.10 -3.00
CA LEU A 249 -6.44 -1.93 -3.95
C LEU A 249 -5.26 -2.58 -3.26
N LEU A 250 -5.16 -3.90 -3.35
CA LEU A 250 -4.23 -4.71 -2.58
C LEU A 250 -3.42 -5.61 -3.50
N SER A 251 -2.09 -5.51 -3.43
CA SER A 251 -1.19 -6.49 -3.99
C SER A 251 -0.91 -7.59 -2.97
N CYS A 252 -1.15 -8.83 -3.37
CA CYS A 252 -0.95 -10.02 -2.57
C CYS A 252 0.20 -10.84 -3.16
N ALA A 253 1.15 -11.23 -2.31
CA ALA A 253 2.21 -12.15 -2.70
C ALA A 253 1.62 -13.50 -3.08
N ALA A 254 2.31 -14.23 -3.95
CA ALA A 254 2.10 -15.67 -4.01
C ALA A 254 2.47 -16.23 -2.63
N GLY A 255 1.62 -17.07 -2.07
CA GLY A 255 1.91 -17.68 -0.79
C GLY A 255 3.01 -18.75 -0.88
N PRO A 256 3.26 -19.47 0.22
CA PRO A 256 4.11 -20.66 0.21
C PRO A 256 3.57 -21.73 -0.76
N GLU A 257 4.38 -22.73 -1.09
CA GLU A 257 4.10 -23.75 -2.12
C GLU A 257 2.63 -24.23 -2.15
N GLY A 258 2.04 -24.28 -3.35
CA GLY A 258 0.64 -24.70 -3.56
C GLY A 258 -0.42 -23.59 -3.50
N THR A 259 -0.03 -22.34 -3.19
CA THR A 259 -0.93 -21.19 -3.21
C THR A 259 -1.01 -20.51 -4.58
N PRO A 260 -2.12 -19.82 -4.91
CA PRO A 260 -2.28 -19.12 -6.18
C PRO A 260 -1.19 -18.08 -6.39
N ALA A 261 -0.85 -17.85 -7.66
CA ALA A 261 0.10 -16.84 -8.07
C ALA A 261 -0.29 -15.43 -7.56
N ALA A 262 0.66 -14.48 -7.61
CA ALA A 262 0.45 -13.14 -7.07
C ALA A 262 -0.87 -12.53 -7.56
N GLN A 263 -1.58 -11.84 -6.68
CA GLN A 263 -2.92 -11.31 -6.98
C GLN A 263 -2.98 -9.82 -6.74
N ILE A 264 -3.72 -9.11 -7.60
CA ILE A 264 -4.21 -7.76 -7.31
C ILE A 264 -5.68 -7.90 -6.95
N CYS A 265 -6.10 -7.34 -5.82
CA CYS A 265 -7.48 -7.41 -5.32
C CYS A 265 -8.03 -6.02 -5.07
N LYS A 266 -9.28 -5.76 -5.47
CA LYS A 266 -10.07 -4.62 -4.97
C LYS A 266 -10.97 -5.11 -3.85
N LEU A 267 -10.96 -4.44 -2.71
CA LEU A 267 -11.75 -4.79 -1.53
C LEU A 267 -12.81 -3.72 -1.26
N THR A 268 -13.86 -4.07 -0.52
CA THR A 268 -14.68 -3.04 0.13
C THR A 268 -13.89 -2.37 1.27
N PRO A 269 -14.26 -1.14 1.68
CA PRO A 269 -13.48 -0.35 2.65
C PRO A 269 -13.20 -1.06 3.98
N HIS A 270 -14.06 -1.96 4.43
CA HIS A 270 -13.90 -2.69 5.71
C HIS A 270 -13.63 -4.18 5.53
N PHE A 271 -13.11 -4.56 4.35
CA PHE A 271 -12.73 -5.94 4.00
C PHE A 271 -13.86 -6.97 4.03
N GLU A 272 -15.12 -6.53 4.07
CA GLU A 272 -16.30 -7.40 4.11
C GLU A 272 -16.35 -8.37 2.93
N ARG A 273 -15.98 -7.87 1.73
CA ARG A 273 -15.91 -8.67 0.52
C ARG A 273 -14.83 -8.18 -0.43
N ARG A 274 -14.41 -9.10 -1.29
CA ARG A 274 -13.58 -8.82 -2.46
C ARG A 274 -14.48 -8.40 -3.61
N ILE A 275 -14.22 -7.22 -4.19
CA ILE A 275 -14.94 -6.70 -5.37
C ILE A 275 -14.45 -7.44 -6.61
N PHE A 276 -13.13 -7.50 -6.81
CA PHE A 276 -12.51 -8.35 -7.83
C PHE A 276 -11.12 -8.81 -7.41
N SER A 277 -10.58 -9.80 -8.12
CA SER A 277 -9.17 -10.16 -8.07
C SER A 277 -8.66 -10.61 -9.42
N ILE A 278 -7.45 -10.18 -9.75
CA ILE A 278 -6.70 -10.56 -10.93
C ILE A 278 -5.52 -11.39 -10.45
N THR A 279 -5.40 -12.61 -10.96
CA THR A 279 -4.24 -13.47 -10.71
C THR A 279 -3.20 -13.24 -11.80
N MET A 280 -2.00 -12.82 -11.40
CA MET A 280 -0.86 -12.66 -12.29
C MET A 280 -0.32 -14.04 -12.65
N ARG A 281 -0.07 -14.32 -13.93
CA ARG A 281 0.58 -15.58 -14.32
C ARG A 281 2.04 -15.54 -13.88
N ARG A 282 2.57 -16.65 -13.35
CA ARG A 282 4.01 -16.85 -13.26
C ARG A 282 4.49 -17.15 -14.67
N ASP A 283 5.47 -16.40 -15.17
CA ASP A 283 6.17 -16.79 -16.38
C ASP A 283 6.84 -18.14 -16.10
N GLN A 284 6.40 -19.17 -16.82
CA GLN A 284 7.16 -20.39 -16.94
C GLN A 284 8.25 -20.10 -17.97
N THR A 285 9.45 -19.79 -17.51
CA THR A 285 10.64 -19.90 -18.36
C THR A 285 10.77 -21.36 -18.75
N VAL A 286 10.33 -21.69 -19.96
CA VAL A 286 10.58 -22.98 -20.63
C VAL A 286 11.96 -22.91 -21.26
#